data_AF-A0A5K1FVK6-F1
#
_entry.id   AF-A0A5K1FVK6-F1
#
_cell.length_a   1.000
_cell.length_b   1.000
_cell.length_c   1.000
_cell.angle_alpha   90.00
_cell.angle_beta   90.00
_cell.angle_gamma   90.00
#
_symmetry.space_group_name_H-M   'P 1'
#
loop_
_entity.id
_entity.type
_entity.pdbx_description
1 polymer ?
#
loop_
_entity_poly.entity_id
_entity_poly.type
_entity_poly.pdbx_seq_one_letter_code
_entity_poly.pdbx_strand_id
1 'polypeptide(L)' 'ALESIKDREVCCYMISCKESINIDVVIDWLIKHSKSVK' A
#
# COMPACT_ATOMS: atom_id res chain seq x y z
N ALA A 1 16.71 1.73 -6.53
CA ALA A 1 15.71 2.68 -7.07
C ALA A 1 14.70 3.10 -6.00
N LEU A 2 14.05 2.19 -5.27
CA LEU A 2 13.20 2.59 -4.14
C LEU A 2 13.98 3.22 -2.98
N GLU A 3 15.21 2.77 -2.74
CA GLU A 3 16.09 3.24 -1.66
C GLU A 3 16.46 4.74 -1.75
N SER A 4 16.28 5.37 -2.91
CA SER A 4 16.51 6.80 -3.09
C SER A 4 15.34 7.67 -2.63
N ILE A 5 14.16 7.08 -2.36
CA ILE A 5 13.04 7.79 -1.76
C ILE A 5 13.33 7.93 -0.27
N LYS A 6 13.47 9.17 0.20
CA LYS A 6 13.67 9.52 1.61
C LYS A 6 12.38 10.13 2.17
N ASP A 7 12.23 10.04 3.49
CA ASP A 7 11.15 10.68 4.27
C ASP A 7 9.72 10.25 3.89
N ARG A 8 9.57 9.11 3.22
CA ARG A 8 8.27 8.50 2.89
C ARG A 8 8.35 6.99 3.04
N GLU A 9 7.28 6.41 3.57
CA GLU A 9 7.08 4.96 3.52
C GLU A 9 6.57 4.57 2.13
N VAL A 10 7.13 3.50 1.58
CA VAL A 10 6.78 2.96 0.26
C VAL A 10 6.71 1.45 0.35
N CYS A 11 5.68 0.87 -0.26
CA CYS A 11 5.52 -0.57 -0.40
C CYS A 11 5.17 -0.93 -1.84
N CYS A 12 5.61 -2.09 -2.31
CA CYS A 12 5.29 -2.62 -3.64
C CYS A 12 4.50 -3.91 -3.49
N TYR A 13 3.27 -3.90 -4.00
CA TYR A 13 2.39 -5.06 -3.99
C TYR A 13 2.07 -5.48 -5.42
N MET A 14 2.09 -6.78 -5.67
CA MET A 14 1.49 -7.36 -6.86
C MET A 14 0.05 -7.71 -6.52
N ILE A 15 -0.90 -7.17 -7.28
CA ILE A 15 -2.34 -7.41 -7.09
C ILE A 15 -2.95 -8.08 -8.32
N SER A 16 -3.97 -8.89 -8.09
CA SER A 16 -4.85 -9.39 -9.15
C SER A 16 -6.29 -9.26 -8.71
N CYS A 17 -7.07 -8.43 -9.40
CA CYS A 17 -8.50 -8.29 -9.11
C CYS A 17 -9.32 -9.49 -9.61
N LYS A 18 -8.79 -10.25 -10.58
CA LYS A 18 -9.46 -11.45 -11.10
C LYS A 18 -9.39 -12.59 -10.09
N GLU A 19 -8.21 -12.79 -9.52
CA GLU A 19 -7.94 -13.87 -8.56
C GLU A 19 -8.04 -13.39 -7.10
N SER A 20 -8.43 -12.12 -6.90
CA SER A 20 -8.49 -11.43 -5.60
C SER A 20 -7.20 -11.56 -4.76
N ILE A 21 -6.05 -11.59 -5.42
CA ILE A 21 -4.74 -11.75 -4.77
C ILE A 21 -4.29 -10.40 -4.21
N ASN A 22 -3.97 -10.39 -2.92
CA ASN A 22 -3.40 -9.27 -2.16
C ASN A 22 -4.26 -7.98 -2.12
N ILE A 23 -5.53 -8.04 -2.55
CA ILE A 23 -6.41 -6.87 -2.57
C ILE A 23 -6.75 -6.39 -1.16
N ASP A 24 -7.03 -7.32 -0.26
CA ASP A 24 -7.31 -7.10 1.16
C ASP A 24 -6.12 -6.45 1.88
N VAL A 25 -4.91 -6.99 1.66
CA VAL A 25 -3.66 -6.46 2.24
C VAL A 25 -3.40 -5.03 1.79
N VAL A 26 -3.60 -4.73 0.50
CA VAL A 26 -3.41 -3.38 -0.03
C VAL A 26 -4.46 -2.41 0.53
N ILE A 27 -5.73 -2.81 0.62
CA ILE A 27 -6.78 -1.97 1.19
C ILE A 27 -6.51 -1.69 2.67
N ASP A 28 -6.13 -2.69 3.46
CA ASP A 28 -5.77 -2.51 4.88
C ASP A 28 -4.57 -1.56 5.04
N TRP A 29 -3.53 -1.72 4.20
CA TRP A 29 -2.38 -0.79 4.20
C TRP A 29 -2.83 0.63 3.85
N LEU A 30 -3.68 0.81 2.84
CA LEU A 30 -4.21 2.12 2.46
C LEU A 30 -5.06 2.75 3.56
N ILE A 31 -5.88 1.99 4.29
CA ILE A 31 -6.67 2.50 5.42
C ILE A 31 -5.75 2.98 6.53
N LYS A 32 -4.75 2.17 6.92
CA LYS A 32 -3.79 2.52 7.98
C LYS A 32 -2.97 3.77 7.67
N HIS A 33 -2.67 4.00 6.39
CA HIS A 33 -1.88 5.15 5.92
C HIS A 33 -2.74 6.29 5.35
N SER A 34 -4.05 6.10 5.27
CA SER A 34 -4.99 7.20 5.04
C SER A 34 -4.91 8.11 6.27
N LYS A 35 -4.55 9.38 6.05
CA LYS A 35 -4.39 10.34 7.14
C LYS A 35 -5.61 10.27 8.06
N SER A 36 -5.38 10.10 9.37
CA SER A 36 -6.44 10.26 10.37
C SER A 36 -7.13 11.59 10.10
N VAL A 37 -8.36 11.51 9.62
CA VAL A 37 -9.28 12.65 9.61
C VAL A 37 -9.30 13.14 11.06
N LYS A 38 -8.91 14.40 11.28
CA LYS A 38 -9.11 15.08 12.56
C LYS A 38 -10.60 15.34 12.74
#